data_AF-A0A399SQH2-F1
#
_entry.id   AF-A0A399SQH2-F1
#
_cell.length_a   1.000
_cell.length_b   1.000
_cell.length_c   1.000
_cell.angle_alpha   90.00
_cell.angle_beta   90.00
_cell.angle_gamma   90.00
#
_symmetry.space_group_name_H-M   'P 1'
#
loop_
_entity.id
_entity.type
_entity.pdbx_description
1 polymer ?
#
loop_
_entity_poly.entity_id
_entity_poly.type
_entity_poly.pdbx_seq_one_letter_code
_entity_poly.pdbx_strand_id
1 'polypeptide(L)'
;MPHDDTPFSPAMRGYNRDEVDRAVADLRRELIRSNQQGAELRAEAERLRRSEQELRDELEEVGSPTFAGLGSRLEATLRVAEEQSTRLVAQADADAARLRRATQEETDAQRAEAEATARHLVDSARAQAAQILDAARREADDLHERADNRAEGLRSDAEREAAALLLRTRTEVADLRATAERETDAQR
;
A
#
# COMPACT_ATOMS: atom_id res chain seq x y z
N MET A 1 30.24 -10.96 -78.38
CA MET A 1 30.36 -10.06 -79.55
C MET A 1 30.28 -10.95 -80.78
N PRO A 2 29.57 -10.58 -81.85
CA PRO A 2 29.59 -11.37 -83.08
C PRO A 2 31.01 -11.29 -83.64
N HIS A 3 31.62 -12.44 -83.93
CA HIS A 3 32.83 -12.46 -84.73
C HIS A 3 32.45 -12.00 -86.13
N ASP A 4 33.04 -10.88 -86.57
CA ASP A 4 32.88 -10.41 -87.95
C ASP A 4 33.69 -11.37 -88.83
N ASP A 5 33.11 -12.51 -89.18
CA ASP A 5 33.69 -13.57 -90.02
C ASP A 5 33.74 -13.15 -91.50
N THR A 6 34.07 -11.88 -91.76
CA THR A 6 34.24 -11.35 -93.10
C THR A 6 35.63 -11.76 -93.60
N PRO A 7 35.75 -12.57 -94.67
CA PRO A 7 37.04 -13.01 -95.18
C PRO A 7 37.85 -11.82 -95.73
N PHE A 8 39.15 -11.78 -95.43
CA PHE A 8 40.06 -10.72 -95.89
C PHE A 8 40.12 -10.62 -97.42
N SER A 9 40.20 -9.40 -97.95
CA SER A 9 40.28 -9.16 -99.39
C SER A 9 41.62 -9.65 -99.98
N PRO A 10 41.66 -10.28 -101.17
CA PRO A 10 42.90 -10.72 -101.81
C PRO A 10 43.66 -9.56 -102.47
N ALA A 11 44.98 -9.58 -102.37
CA ALA A 11 45.94 -8.68 -103.01
C ALA A 11 46.89 -9.49 -103.93
N MET A 12 47.67 -8.79 -104.77
CA MET A 12 48.53 -9.36 -105.85
C MET A 12 49.38 -10.59 -105.43
N ARG A 13 49.70 -10.74 -104.13
CA ARG A 13 50.41 -11.91 -103.57
C ARG A 13 49.99 -12.22 -102.11
N GLY A 14 48.69 -12.27 -101.79
CA GLY A 14 48.22 -12.67 -100.45
C GLY A 14 46.95 -11.94 -99.99
N TYR A 15 46.73 -11.83 -98.67
CA TYR A 15 45.63 -11.03 -98.10
C TYR A 15 46.01 -9.55 -97.95
N ASN A 16 45.02 -8.67 -97.89
CA ASN A 16 45.22 -7.25 -97.64
C ASN A 16 45.88 -7.03 -96.26
N ARG A 17 47.13 -6.57 -96.29
CA ARG A 17 47.94 -6.35 -95.09
C ARG A 17 47.27 -5.42 -94.08
N ASP A 18 46.63 -4.34 -94.54
CA ASP A 18 46.02 -3.35 -93.65
C ASP A 18 44.76 -3.89 -92.95
N GLU A 19 44.04 -4.81 -93.59
CA GLU A 19 42.88 -5.50 -93.00
C GLU A 19 43.34 -6.54 -91.96
N VAL A 20 44.39 -7.29 -92.27
CA VAL A 20 44.98 -8.28 -91.35
C VAL A 20 45.60 -7.59 -90.13
N ASP A 21 46.36 -6.50 -90.32
CA ASP A 21 46.96 -5.74 -89.23
C ASP A 21 45.89 -5.14 -88.30
N ARG A 22 44.75 -4.69 -88.86
CA ARG A 22 43.59 -4.25 -88.08
C ARG A 22 42.96 -5.37 -87.26
N ALA A 23 42.67 -6.52 -87.88
CA ALA A 23 42.09 -7.67 -87.18
C ALA A 23 43.02 -8.23 -86.09
N VAL A 24 44.33 -8.28 -86.33
CA VAL A 24 45.32 -8.67 -85.32
C VAL A 24 45.37 -7.66 -84.18
N ALA A 25 45.27 -6.36 -84.47
CA ALA A 25 45.19 -5.33 -83.44
C ALA A 25 43.90 -5.43 -82.61
N ASP A 26 42.76 -5.74 -83.22
CA ASP A 26 41.49 -6.00 -82.54
C ASP A 26 41.56 -7.25 -81.64
N LEU A 27 42.07 -8.36 -82.15
CA LEU A 27 42.28 -9.58 -81.37
C LEU A 27 43.23 -9.35 -80.19
N ARG A 28 44.29 -8.56 -80.37
CA ARG A 28 45.19 -8.17 -79.28
C ARG A 28 44.47 -7.32 -78.22
N ARG A 29 43.63 -6.36 -78.65
CA ARG A 29 42.80 -5.55 -77.73
C ARG A 29 41.81 -6.43 -76.95
N GLU A 30 41.16 -7.37 -77.63
CA GLU A 30 40.22 -8.29 -77.01
C GLU A 30 40.91 -9.26 -76.04
N LEU A 31 42.09 -9.78 -76.40
CA LEU A 31 42.90 -10.61 -75.51
C LEU A 31 43.33 -9.84 -74.26
N ILE A 32 43.76 -8.59 -74.39
CA ILE A 32 44.10 -7.73 -73.25
C ILE A 32 42.86 -7.52 -72.37
N ARG A 33 41.71 -7.21 -72.97
CA ARG A 33 40.44 -7.01 -72.25
C ARG A 33 40.01 -8.28 -71.51
N SER A 34 40.09 -9.45 -72.17
CA SER A 34 39.74 -10.74 -71.58
C SER A 34 40.68 -11.11 -70.43
N ASN A 35 41.98 -10.84 -70.57
CA ASN A 35 42.95 -11.04 -69.49
C ASN A 35 42.69 -10.12 -68.29
N GLN A 36 42.32 -8.85 -68.53
CA GLN A 36 41.95 -7.91 -67.47
C GLN A 36 40.68 -8.38 -66.74
N GLN A 37 39.63 -8.75 -67.47
CA GLN A 37 38.41 -9.31 -66.89
C GLN A 37 38.68 -10.60 -66.10
N GLY A 38 39.56 -11.47 -66.61
CA GLY A 38 39.98 -12.68 -65.91
C GLY A 38 40.73 -12.39 -64.61
N ALA A 39 41.54 -11.33 -64.56
CA ALA A 39 42.23 -10.90 -63.34
C ALA A 39 41.24 -10.32 -62.30
N GLU A 40 40.30 -9.50 -62.75
CA GLU A 40 39.24 -8.93 -61.90
C GLU A 40 38.36 -10.01 -61.26
N LEU A 41 37.87 -10.96 -62.07
CA LEU A 41 37.05 -12.07 -61.57
C LEU A 41 37.79 -12.96 -60.57
N ARG A 42 39.09 -13.18 -60.76
CA ARG A 42 39.91 -13.93 -59.79
C ARG A 42 40.05 -13.19 -58.48
N ALA A 43 40.32 -11.88 -58.52
CA ALA A 43 40.41 -11.05 -57.32
C ALA A 43 39.07 -11.03 -56.55
N GLU A 44 37.95 -10.93 -57.27
CA GLU A 44 36.63 -11.01 -56.67
C GLU A 44 36.34 -12.38 -56.07
N ALA A 45 36.68 -13.47 -56.76
CA ALA A 45 36.53 -14.82 -56.23
C ALA A 45 37.33 -15.04 -54.94
N GLU A 46 38.56 -14.50 -54.86
CA GLU A 46 39.35 -14.56 -53.62
C GLU A 46 38.77 -13.71 -52.49
N ARG A 47 38.20 -12.54 -52.81
CA ARG A 47 37.49 -11.72 -51.82
C ARG A 47 36.26 -12.47 -51.27
N LEU A 48 35.46 -13.06 -52.16
CA LEU A 48 34.27 -13.81 -51.78
C LEU A 48 34.63 -15.04 -50.95
N ARG A 49 35.69 -15.79 -51.33
CA ARG A 49 36.18 -16.93 -50.55
C ARG A 49 36.65 -16.54 -49.14
N ARG A 50 37.34 -15.40 -49.00
CA ARG A 50 37.74 -14.89 -47.68
C ARG A 50 36.52 -14.55 -46.82
N SER A 51 35.55 -13.84 -47.38
CA SER A 51 34.31 -13.52 -46.67
C SER A 51 33.50 -14.78 -46.32
N GLU A 52 33.46 -15.77 -47.21
CA GLU A 52 32.84 -17.07 -46.94
C GLU A 52 33.53 -17.80 -45.79
N GLN A 53 34.87 -17.75 -45.73
CA GLN A 53 35.63 -18.36 -44.63
C GLN A 53 35.38 -17.62 -43.30
N GLU A 54 35.43 -16.28 -43.29
CA GLU A 54 35.15 -15.47 -42.10
C GLU A 54 33.74 -15.75 -41.55
N LEU A 55 32.73 -15.79 -42.44
CA LEU A 55 31.36 -16.12 -42.07
C LEU A 55 31.20 -17.57 -41.60
N ARG A 56 31.98 -18.51 -42.17
CA ARG A 56 32.00 -19.91 -41.70
C ARG A 56 32.61 -20.02 -40.31
N ASP A 57 33.69 -19.30 -40.04
CA ASP A 57 34.35 -19.27 -38.73
C ASP A 57 33.41 -18.65 -37.68
N GLU A 58 32.71 -17.56 -38.00
CA GLU A 58 31.69 -16.94 -37.14
C GLU A 58 30.50 -17.90 -36.90
N LEU A 59 30.05 -18.61 -37.94
CA LEU A 59 28.97 -19.59 -37.81
C LEU A 59 29.40 -20.84 -37.03
N GLU A 60 30.66 -21.27 -37.15
CA GLU A 60 31.24 -22.36 -36.36
C GLU A 60 31.34 -21.97 -34.88
N GLU A 61 31.68 -20.71 -34.57
CA GLU A 61 31.63 -20.16 -33.21
C GLU A 61 30.20 -20.17 -32.62
N VAL A 62 29.19 -19.97 -33.46
CA VAL A 62 27.77 -20.07 -33.08
C VAL A 62 27.29 -21.53 -32.98
N GLY A 63 27.74 -22.42 -33.86
CA GLY A 63 27.27 -23.80 -34.02
C GLY A 63 27.99 -24.84 -33.17
N SER A 64 29.27 -24.60 -32.83
CA SER A 64 30.13 -25.45 -31.99
C SER A 64 30.79 -24.59 -30.92
N PRO A 65 30.04 -24.11 -29.92
CA PRO A 65 30.60 -23.25 -28.88
C PRO A 65 31.72 -23.98 -28.15
N THR A 66 32.95 -23.47 -28.27
CA THR A 66 34.10 -24.01 -27.53
C THR A 66 33.86 -23.89 -26.02
N PHE A 67 34.49 -24.74 -25.21
CA PHE A 67 34.40 -24.71 -23.73
C PHE A 67 34.62 -23.31 -23.14
N ALA A 68 35.45 -22.48 -23.80
CA ALA A 68 35.71 -21.09 -23.43
C ALA A 68 34.48 -20.17 -23.69
N GLY A 69 33.79 -20.32 -24.82
CA GLY A 69 32.59 -19.55 -25.16
C GLY A 69 31.39 -19.86 -24.25
N LEU A 70 31.21 -21.13 -23.87
CA LEU A 70 30.21 -21.54 -22.87
C LEU A 70 30.49 -20.92 -21.49
N GLY A 71 31.78 -20.84 -21.09
CA GLY A 71 32.19 -20.19 -19.84
C GLY A 71 31.83 -18.70 -19.80
N SER A 72 32.10 -17.96 -20.87
CA SER A 72 31.78 -16.52 -20.96
C SER A 72 30.27 -16.22 -20.93
N ARG A 73 29.46 -17.04 -21.61
CA ARG A 73 27.99 -16.93 -21.56
C ARG A 73 27.44 -17.31 -20.19
N LEU A 74 28.01 -18.34 -19.55
CA LEU A 74 27.65 -18.73 -18.19
C LEU A 74 27.99 -17.63 -17.18
N GLU A 75 29.18 -17.03 -17.28
CA GLU A 75 29.60 -15.91 -16.43
C GLU A 75 28.68 -14.69 -16.62
N ALA A 76 28.38 -14.31 -17.87
CA ALA A 76 27.45 -13.22 -18.15
C ALA A 76 26.04 -13.49 -17.57
N THR A 77 25.57 -14.73 -17.66
CA THR A 77 24.26 -15.14 -17.10
C THR A 77 24.28 -15.11 -15.58
N LEU A 78 25.34 -15.62 -14.94
CA LEU A 78 25.51 -15.61 -13.49
C LEU A 78 25.61 -14.18 -12.96
N ARG A 79 26.35 -13.30 -13.65
CA ARG A 79 26.45 -11.88 -13.28
C ARG A 79 25.08 -11.18 -13.35
N VAL A 80 24.31 -11.41 -14.41
CA VAL A 80 22.95 -10.86 -14.53
C VAL A 80 22.05 -11.43 -13.43
N ALA A 81 22.14 -12.72 -13.13
CA ALA A 81 21.37 -13.35 -12.06
C ALA A 81 21.75 -12.79 -10.67
N GLU A 82 23.03 -12.52 -10.41
CA GLU A 82 23.53 -11.92 -9.17
C GLU A 82 23.06 -10.46 -9.01
N GLU A 83 23.17 -9.65 -10.07
CA GLU A 83 22.65 -8.29 -10.10
C GLU A 83 21.14 -8.27 -9.86
N GLN A 84 20.40 -9.18 -10.50
CA GLN A 84 18.96 -9.33 -10.31
C GLN A 84 18.61 -9.78 -8.89
N SER A 85 19.34 -10.75 -8.33
CA SER A 85 19.14 -11.24 -6.97
C SER A 85 19.38 -10.13 -5.95
N THR A 86 20.48 -9.39 -6.09
CA THR A 86 20.81 -8.26 -5.21
C THR A 86 19.74 -7.17 -5.28
N ARG A 87 19.25 -6.86 -6.49
CA ARG A 87 18.15 -5.90 -6.66
C ARG A 87 16.86 -6.40 -6.00
N LEU A 88 16.54 -7.68 -6.15
CA LEU A 88 15.35 -8.28 -5.56
C LEU A 88 15.41 -8.26 -4.02
N VAL A 89 16.56 -8.61 -3.44
CA VAL A 89 16.79 -8.55 -1.98
C VAL A 89 16.66 -7.11 -1.49
N ALA A 90 17.32 -6.15 -2.14
CA ALA A 90 17.23 -4.74 -1.77
C ALA A 90 15.79 -4.21 -1.85
N GLN A 91 15.02 -4.62 -2.86
CA GLN A 91 13.61 -4.28 -2.99
C GLN A 91 12.79 -4.91 -1.86
N ALA A 92 12.97 -6.20 -1.58
CA ALA A 92 12.26 -6.89 -0.50
C ALA A 92 12.55 -6.24 0.87
N ASP A 93 13.80 -5.85 1.14
CA ASP A 93 14.18 -5.16 2.36
C ASP A 93 13.54 -3.78 2.46
N ALA A 94 13.52 -3.02 1.35
CA ALA A 94 12.86 -1.72 1.30
C ALA A 94 11.35 -1.85 1.52
N ASP A 95 10.72 -2.86 0.93
CA ASP A 95 9.29 -3.14 1.05
C ASP A 95 8.94 -3.55 2.49
N ALA A 96 9.73 -4.45 3.08
CA ALA A 96 9.58 -4.86 4.47
C ALA A 96 9.77 -3.67 5.43
N ALA A 97 10.73 -2.78 5.18
CA ALA A 97 10.94 -1.57 5.98
C ALA A 97 9.78 -0.57 5.84
N ARG A 98 9.19 -0.43 4.65
CA ARG A 98 7.98 0.39 4.44
C ARG A 98 6.78 -0.21 5.17
N LEU A 99 6.56 -1.51 5.04
CA LEU A 99 5.47 -2.21 5.72
C LEU A 99 5.60 -2.08 7.24
N ARG A 100 6.79 -2.32 7.81
CA ARG A 100 7.03 -2.16 9.26
C ARG A 100 6.72 -0.75 9.75
N ARG A 101 7.14 0.29 9.01
CA ARG A 101 6.83 1.69 9.37
C ARG A 101 5.34 1.97 9.30
N ALA A 102 4.67 1.59 8.21
CA ALA A 102 3.24 1.78 8.06
C ALA A 102 2.44 1.08 9.17
N THR A 103 2.78 -0.17 9.49
CA THR A 103 2.14 -0.91 10.59
C THR A 103 2.41 -0.27 11.94
N GLN A 104 3.62 0.23 12.20
CA GLN A 104 3.93 0.93 13.45
C GLN A 104 3.12 2.23 13.57
N GLU A 105 3.07 3.04 12.52
CA GLU A 105 2.28 4.28 12.47
C GLU A 105 0.79 4.00 12.68
N GLU A 106 0.24 2.97 12.04
CA GLU A 106 -1.15 2.56 12.22
C GLU A 106 -1.42 2.06 13.64
N THR A 107 -0.51 1.26 14.21
CA THR A 107 -0.63 0.76 15.59
C THR A 107 -0.60 1.91 16.60
N ASP A 108 0.30 2.88 16.41
CA ASP A 108 0.41 4.04 17.29
C ASP A 108 -0.83 4.94 17.17
N ALA A 109 -1.37 5.13 15.97
CA ALA A 109 -2.62 5.85 15.74
C ALA A 109 -3.81 5.15 16.43
N GLN A 110 -3.97 3.84 16.22
CA GLN A 110 -5.03 3.05 16.87
C GLN A 110 -4.91 3.09 18.39
N ARG A 111 -3.69 3.01 18.93
CA ARG A 111 -3.45 3.13 20.38
C ARG A 111 -3.84 4.50 20.90
N ALA A 112 -3.45 5.58 20.22
CA ALA A 112 -3.81 6.94 20.61
C ALA A 112 -5.33 7.16 20.59
N GLU A 113 -6.02 6.66 19.57
CA GLU A 113 -7.49 6.71 19.46
C GLU A 113 -8.18 5.91 20.57
N ALA A 114 -7.70 4.70 20.86
CA ALA A 114 -8.22 3.86 21.94
C ALA A 114 -8.02 4.53 23.31
N GLU A 115 -6.85 5.12 23.56
CA GLU A 115 -6.57 5.86 24.79
C GLU A 115 -7.47 7.09 24.93
N ALA A 116 -7.69 7.85 23.86
CA ALA A 116 -8.58 9.01 23.85
C ALA A 116 -10.04 8.61 24.12
N THR A 117 -10.51 7.55 23.46
CA THR A 117 -11.87 7.01 23.64
C THR A 117 -12.07 6.49 25.07
N ALA A 118 -11.10 5.76 25.61
CA ALA A 118 -11.15 5.27 26.99
C ALA A 118 -11.19 6.41 28.01
N ARG A 119 -10.38 7.46 27.82
CA ARG A 119 -10.41 8.66 28.67
C ARG A 119 -11.78 9.34 28.62
N HIS A 120 -12.30 9.57 27.41
CA HIS A 120 -13.62 10.17 27.23
C HIS A 120 -14.73 9.37 27.91
N LEU A 121 -14.70 8.03 27.80
CA LEU A 121 -15.66 7.14 28.45
C LEU A 121 -15.58 7.23 29.98
N VAL A 122 -14.36 7.20 30.53
CA VAL A 122 -14.13 7.32 31.98
C VAL A 122 -14.60 8.67 32.50
N ASP A 123 -14.29 9.77 31.81
CA ASP A 123 -14.69 11.11 32.22
C ASP A 123 -16.21 11.29 32.13
N SER A 124 -16.83 10.76 31.07
CA SER A 124 -18.30 10.74 30.93
C SER A 124 -18.97 9.94 32.05
N ALA A 125 -18.45 8.74 32.35
CA ALA A 125 -18.97 7.91 33.43
C ALA A 125 -18.82 8.57 34.80
N ARG A 126 -17.69 9.24 35.05
CA ARG A 126 -17.45 10.02 36.28
C ARG A 126 -18.41 11.19 36.40
N ALA A 127 -18.65 11.93 35.32
CA ALA A 127 -19.60 13.04 35.31
C ALA A 127 -21.03 12.56 35.59
N GLN A 128 -21.46 11.48 34.95
CA GLN A 128 -22.78 10.87 35.20
C GLN A 128 -22.90 10.36 36.64
N ALA A 129 -21.88 9.68 37.17
CA ALA A 129 -21.88 9.23 38.55
C ALA A 129 -21.97 10.39 39.55
N ALA A 130 -21.25 11.49 39.29
CA ALA A 130 -21.33 12.69 40.11
C ALA A 130 -22.73 13.32 40.09
N GLN A 131 -23.37 13.38 38.91
CA GLN A 131 -24.75 13.87 38.77
C GLN A 131 -25.75 12.99 39.52
N ILE A 132 -25.63 11.67 39.43
CA ILE A 132 -26.50 10.73 40.16
C ILE A 132 -26.32 10.90 41.67
N LEU A 133 -25.07 11.03 42.15
CA LEU A 133 -24.79 11.22 43.57
C LEU A 133 -25.33 12.56 44.09
N ASP A 134 -25.19 13.64 43.33
CA ASP A 134 -25.73 14.96 43.68
C ASP A 134 -27.27 14.95 43.71
N ALA A 135 -27.92 14.31 42.73
CA ALA A 135 -29.36 14.14 42.71
C ALA A 135 -29.86 13.32 43.91
N ALA A 136 -29.20 12.18 44.20
CA ALA A 136 -29.55 11.32 45.33
C ALA A 136 -29.36 12.03 46.68
N ARG A 137 -28.33 12.87 46.83
CA ARG A 137 -28.13 13.69 48.03
C ARG A 137 -29.25 14.70 48.21
N ARG A 138 -29.60 15.44 47.16
CA ARG A 138 -30.71 16.41 47.22
C ARG A 138 -32.04 15.75 47.57
N GLU A 139 -32.32 14.59 46.99
CA GLU A 139 -33.53 13.83 47.29
C GLU A 139 -33.54 13.33 48.74
N ALA A 140 -32.39 12.87 49.26
CA ALA A 140 -32.25 12.47 50.65
C ALA A 140 -32.44 13.64 51.61
N ASP A 141 -31.85 14.80 51.33
CA ASP A 141 -31.99 16.02 52.14
C ASP A 141 -33.45 16.50 52.18
N ASP A 142 -34.12 16.52 51.02
CA ASP A 142 -35.54 16.87 50.88
C ASP A 142 -36.47 15.86 51.59
N LEU A 143 -36.14 14.56 51.54
CA LEU A 143 -36.86 13.55 52.32
C LEU A 143 -36.69 13.74 53.83
N HIS A 144 -35.47 14.04 54.27
CA HIS A 144 -35.17 14.34 55.68
C HIS A 144 -35.95 15.57 56.15
N GLU A 145 -35.91 16.68 55.42
CA GLU A 145 -36.63 17.90 55.76
C GLU A 145 -38.15 17.65 55.84
N ARG A 146 -38.72 16.90 54.89
CA ARG A 146 -40.14 16.51 54.95
C ARG A 146 -40.46 15.64 56.16
N ALA A 147 -39.59 14.69 56.50
CA ALA A 147 -39.80 13.82 57.65
C ALA A 147 -39.77 14.62 58.97
N ASP A 148 -38.81 15.54 59.11
CA ASP A 148 -38.69 16.40 60.28
C ASP A 148 -39.90 17.33 60.43
N ASN A 149 -40.28 18.03 59.36
CA ASN A 149 -41.48 18.89 59.36
C ASN A 149 -42.75 18.11 59.72
N ARG A 150 -42.89 16.87 59.23
CA ARG A 150 -44.03 16.00 59.57
C ARG A 150 -43.99 15.56 61.04
N ALA A 151 -42.81 15.22 61.55
CA ALA A 151 -42.63 14.83 62.94
C ALA A 151 -42.94 16.00 63.90
N GLU A 152 -42.50 17.21 63.57
CA GLU A 152 -42.84 18.43 64.32
C GLU A 152 -44.34 18.73 64.29
N GLY A 153 -44.97 18.61 63.12
CA GLY A 153 -46.41 18.77 62.97
C GLY A 153 -47.19 17.80 63.86
N LEU A 154 -46.86 16.51 63.80
CA LEU A 154 -47.49 15.47 64.63
C LEU A 154 -47.29 15.71 66.12
N ARG A 155 -46.10 16.15 66.54
CA ARG A 155 -45.84 16.52 67.94
C ARG A 155 -46.71 17.70 68.37
N SER A 156 -46.79 18.73 67.54
CA SER A 156 -47.59 19.93 67.83
C SER A 156 -49.10 19.62 67.90
N ASP A 157 -49.59 18.75 67.02
CA ASP A 157 -50.97 18.25 67.06
C ASP A 157 -51.24 17.46 68.34
N ALA A 158 -50.35 16.53 68.71
CA ALA A 158 -50.48 15.72 69.92
C ALA A 158 -50.44 16.59 71.20
N GLU A 159 -49.57 17.61 71.24
CA GLU A 159 -49.49 18.56 72.35
C GLU A 159 -50.80 19.37 72.51
N ARG A 160 -51.38 19.84 71.39
CA ARG A 160 -52.67 20.53 71.40
C ARG A 160 -53.80 19.62 71.87
N GLU A 161 -53.86 18.39 71.36
CA GLU A 161 -54.89 17.42 71.73
C GLU A 161 -54.79 17.04 73.22
N ALA A 162 -53.58 16.81 73.72
CA ALA A 162 -53.34 16.55 75.14
C ALA A 162 -53.77 17.73 76.02
N ALA A 163 -53.45 18.97 75.63
CA ALA A 163 -53.89 20.17 76.35
C ALA A 163 -55.42 20.31 76.36
N ALA A 164 -56.08 20.05 75.23
CA ALA A 164 -57.54 20.07 75.12
C ALA A 164 -58.20 19.00 75.99
N LEU A 165 -57.65 17.78 75.99
CA LEU A 165 -58.11 16.68 76.85
C LEU A 165 -57.97 17.05 78.33
N LEU A 166 -56.82 17.57 78.75
CA LEU A 166 -56.59 18.01 80.12
C LEU A 166 -57.57 19.09 80.57
N LEU A 167 -57.87 20.06 79.70
CA LEU A 167 -58.85 21.10 80.00
C LEU A 167 -60.25 20.50 80.19
N ARG A 168 -60.69 19.64 79.27
CA ARG A 168 -61.97 18.93 79.36
C ARG A 168 -62.08 18.14 80.67
N THR A 169 -61.06 17.33 80.98
CA THR A 169 -61.04 16.54 82.22
C THR A 169 -61.05 17.42 83.47
N ARG A 170 -60.35 18.57 83.48
CA ARG A 170 -60.41 19.51 84.62
C ARG A 170 -61.80 20.10 84.81
N THR A 171 -62.48 20.46 83.72
CA THR A 171 -63.87 20.93 83.77
C THR A 171 -64.80 19.84 84.31
N GLU A 172 -64.72 18.62 83.77
CA GLU A 172 -65.52 17.47 84.23
C GLU A 172 -65.30 17.18 85.73
N VAL A 173 -64.05 17.20 86.20
CA VAL A 173 -63.72 17.00 87.62
C VAL A 173 -64.28 18.12 88.50
N ALA A 174 -64.22 19.38 88.03
CA ALA A 174 -64.79 20.52 88.76
C ALA A 174 -66.32 20.42 88.86
N ASP A 175 -67.00 20.05 87.77
CA ASP A 175 -68.46 19.86 87.73
C ASP A 175 -68.91 18.72 88.64
N LEU A 176 -68.17 17.59 88.64
CA LEU A 176 -68.42 16.47 89.55
C LEU A 176 -68.25 16.87 91.01
N ARG A 177 -67.18 17.61 91.34
CA ARG A 177 -66.97 18.14 92.71
C ARG A 177 -68.10 19.06 93.13
N ALA A 178 -68.48 20.02 92.30
CA ALA A 178 -69.56 20.97 92.60
C ALA A 178 -70.92 20.26 92.74
N THR A 179 -71.14 19.15 92.04
CA THR A 179 -72.34 18.32 92.20
C THR A 179 -72.31 17.55 93.51
N ALA A 180 -71.19 16.90 93.83
CA ALA A 180 -71.02 16.17 95.09
C ALA A 180 -71.13 17.09 96.32
N GLU A 181 -70.58 18.31 96.27
CA GLU A 181 -70.72 19.32 97.33
C GLU A 181 -72.20 19.72 97.54
N ARG A 182 -72.94 19.96 96.45
CA ARG A 182 -74.38 20.27 96.52
C ARG A 182 -75.19 19.11 97.11
N GLU A 183 -74.89 17.87 96.74
CA GLU A 183 -75.57 16.69 97.28
C GLU A 183 -75.28 16.48 98.77
N THR A 184 -74.03 16.69 99.19
CA THR A 184 -73.65 16.57 100.62
C THR A 184 -74.27 17.67 101.49
N ASP A 185 -74.38 18.89 100.99
CA ASP A 185 -75.07 19.97 101.69
C ASP A 185 -76.59 19.74 101.77
N ALA A 186 -77.21 19.10 100.77
CA ALA A 186 -78.62 18.73 100.81
C ALA A 186 -78.94 17.59 101.79
N GLN A 187 -77.93 16.84 102.24
CA GLN A 187 -78.08 15.74 103.20
C GLN A 187 -77.76 16.13 104.66
N ARG A 188 -77.34 17.37 104.91
CA ARG A 188 -77.18 17.95 106.26
C ARG A 188 -78.44 18.66 106.72
#